data_AF-A0A8B6G0K5-F1
#
_entry.id   AF-A0A8B6G0K5-F1
#
_cell.length_a   1.000
_cell.length_b   1.000
_cell.length_c   1.000
_cell.angle_alpha   90.00
_cell.angle_beta   90.00
_cell.angle_gamma   90.00
#
_symmetry.space_group_name_H-M   'P 1'
#
loop_
_entity.id
_entity.type
_entity.pdbx_description
1 polymer ?
#
loop_
_entity_poly.entity_id
_entity_poly.type
_entity_poly.pdbx_seq_one_letter_code
_entity_poly.pdbx_strand_id
1 'polypeptide(L)'
;MEKESKRPPCFKISVPGDDSKKKDVLDKLQHVRSIIVKELNHPVNNAYILEKVLDEFISAHSLDNSETKMENMNLNTYIQVEKKDVDQQLFVTAETSLQKLVSVSENHSSFCTGHFKFKKRTQKGHVAAIRFTCDKDKHHSVLWSSSPYLPNGEYMVNSRIFHGYECSGMLPVHYNRFSQGANIGHINKSKQSYMFDKYKRFVDEEYNDSIETALMEEVGMYEDLTSIDIMTDARHGWRKNAKDSSVVAIGEKMHKVLKCEHITKADDFVSQRHEKLGTQRIYQYLDDNDVKVGIHSHDRNMSINKLVRESGVVNQNDSWHGIKAVKSAMKKVSSGPKYLQGKTWSEQLEDKVESVATHFHWAIRNCEQNPKELKDLLINVVEHYKNNHTKCHPDSRCKRDLNYEPKRSTINKPIAEKLLLGVIHKSVIFKSPDHFVLARDTSYVESFNNTMNMFQDKRIVFSDANYNTRACLAVCHWNENVDRGFTSIWNPERRNAPRSMKGKKNYKSPSYSYRNNIWKRQINSIYL
;
A
#
# COMPACT_ATOMS: atom_id res chain seq x y z
N MET A 1 -59.53 83.16 36.56
CA MET A 1 -60.11 82.07 35.75
C MET A 1 -59.40 80.79 36.14
N GLU A 2 -60.08 79.97 36.95
CA GLU A 2 -59.62 78.66 37.40
C GLU A 2 -59.43 77.72 36.20
N LYS A 3 -58.29 77.02 36.14
CA LYS A 3 -58.06 75.95 35.16
C LYS A 3 -58.74 74.68 35.68
N GLU A 4 -59.93 74.39 35.19
CA GLU A 4 -60.55 73.07 35.35
C GLU A 4 -59.66 71.98 34.72
N SER A 5 -59.07 71.14 35.56
CA SER A 5 -58.47 69.87 35.16
C SER A 5 -59.58 68.93 34.69
N LYS A 6 -59.92 68.97 33.40
CA LYS A 6 -60.82 68.00 32.76
C LYS A 6 -60.18 66.60 32.85
N ARG A 7 -60.68 65.76 33.76
CA ARG A 7 -60.35 64.33 33.78
C ARG A 7 -60.71 63.74 32.41
N PRO A 8 -59.81 62.99 31.76
CA PRO A 8 -60.11 62.36 30.49
C PRO A 8 -61.33 61.42 30.61
N PRO A 9 -62.17 61.31 29.55
CA PRO A 9 -63.36 60.47 29.57
C PRO A 9 -63.01 59.02 29.94
N CYS A 10 -63.80 58.44 30.85
CA CYS A 10 -63.54 57.12 31.40
C CYS A 10 -63.98 56.02 30.42
N PHE A 11 -63.01 55.31 29.86
CA PHE A 11 -63.25 54.10 29.06
C PHE A 11 -63.65 52.93 29.98
N LYS A 12 -64.93 52.55 29.96
CA LYS A 12 -65.46 51.43 30.76
C LYS A 12 -65.28 50.12 30.00
N ILE A 13 -64.55 49.17 30.60
CA ILE A 13 -64.38 47.82 30.08
C ILE A 13 -65.26 46.89 30.92
N SER A 14 -66.21 46.19 30.30
CA SER A 14 -66.93 45.09 30.94
C SER A 14 -66.17 43.79 30.68
N VAL A 15 -65.57 43.22 31.72
CA VAL A 15 -64.90 41.91 31.65
C VAL A 15 -65.93 40.82 32.02
N PRO A 16 -66.36 39.96 31.09
CA PRO A 16 -67.24 38.84 31.42
C PRO A 16 -66.46 37.77 32.21
N GLY A 17 -67.05 37.26 33.30
CA GLY A 17 -66.41 36.26 34.18
C GLY A 17 -66.86 36.38 35.64
N ASP A 18 -66.46 35.42 36.47
CA ASP A 18 -66.59 35.50 37.92
C ASP A 18 -65.74 36.65 38.49
N ASP A 19 -66.04 37.07 39.73
CA ASP A 19 -65.39 38.22 40.34
C ASP A 19 -63.89 38.00 40.58
N SER A 20 -63.45 36.74 40.65
CA SER A 20 -62.03 36.39 40.75
C SER A 20 -61.29 36.73 39.45
N LYS A 21 -61.83 36.35 38.29
CA LYS A 21 -61.23 36.67 36.98
C LYS A 21 -61.25 38.16 36.68
N LYS A 22 -62.33 38.86 37.05
CA LYS A 22 -62.40 40.33 36.90
C LYS A 22 -61.30 41.01 37.71
N LYS A 23 -61.08 40.56 38.95
CA LYS A 23 -60.03 41.10 39.82
C LYS A 23 -58.64 40.87 39.24
N ASP A 24 -58.33 39.65 38.79
CA ASP A 24 -57.03 39.32 38.19
C ASP A 24 -56.73 40.18 36.94
N VAL A 25 -57.72 40.37 36.06
CA VAL A 25 -57.55 41.22 34.86
C VAL A 25 -57.35 42.70 35.23
N LEU A 26 -58.06 43.20 36.23
CA LEU A 26 -57.89 44.58 36.71
C LEU A 26 -56.54 44.80 37.39
N ASP A 27 -56.07 43.84 38.18
CA ASP A 27 -54.76 43.88 38.84
C ASP A 27 -53.62 43.91 37.80
N LYS A 28 -53.72 43.09 36.74
CA LYS A 28 -52.79 43.11 35.60
C LYS A 28 -52.82 44.44 34.86
N LEU A 29 -54.00 44.99 34.55
CA LEU A 29 -54.11 46.32 33.92
C LEU A 29 -53.51 47.43 34.79
N GLN A 30 -53.68 47.36 36.11
CA GLN A 30 -53.11 48.32 37.04
C GLN A 30 -51.57 48.20 37.11
N HIS A 31 -51.04 46.98 37.04
CA HIS A 31 -49.61 46.75 36.96
C HIS A 31 -49.02 47.32 35.67
N VAL A 32 -49.61 47.02 34.50
CA VAL A 32 -49.18 47.59 33.21
C VAL A 32 -49.29 49.13 33.22
N ARG A 33 -50.36 49.69 33.79
CA ARG A 33 -50.50 51.15 33.97
C ARG A 33 -49.31 51.73 34.73
N SER A 34 -48.89 51.10 35.83
CA SER A 34 -47.79 51.62 36.66
C SER A 34 -46.47 51.70 35.91
N ILE A 35 -46.22 50.74 35.01
CA ILE A 35 -45.03 50.69 34.15
C ILE A 35 -45.10 51.82 33.11
N ILE A 36 -46.20 51.92 32.37
CA ILE A 36 -46.37 52.90 31.28
C ILE A 36 -46.38 54.34 31.82
N VAL A 37 -47.02 54.62 32.96
CA VAL A 37 -47.00 55.96 33.58
C VAL A 37 -45.58 56.35 33.99
N LYS A 38 -44.78 55.40 34.47
CA LYS A 38 -43.38 55.64 34.85
C LYS A 38 -42.52 55.96 33.62
N GLU A 39 -42.80 55.31 32.49
CA GLU A 39 -42.07 55.52 31.24
C GLU A 39 -42.43 56.85 30.56
N LEU A 40 -43.72 57.20 30.51
CA LEU A 40 -44.23 58.38 29.80
C LEU A 40 -44.32 59.65 30.67
N ASN A 41 -44.16 59.51 31.99
CA ASN A 41 -44.23 60.58 32.98
C ASN A 41 -45.54 61.40 32.95
N HIS A 42 -46.66 60.78 32.57
CA HIS A 42 -48.01 61.34 32.68
C HIS A 42 -49.07 60.23 32.90
N PRO A 43 -50.26 60.55 33.44
CA PRO A 43 -51.31 59.56 33.63
C PRO A 43 -51.82 59.01 32.30
N VAL A 44 -52.07 57.69 32.23
CA VAL A 44 -52.69 57.02 31.08
C VAL A 44 -54.01 56.36 31.49
N ASN A 45 -54.97 56.32 30.56
CA ASN A 45 -56.26 55.66 30.78
C ASN A 45 -56.23 54.20 30.30
N ASN A 46 -57.28 53.43 30.59
CA ASN A 46 -57.36 52.02 30.17
C ASN A 46 -57.39 51.81 28.65
N ALA A 47 -57.93 52.77 27.90
CA ALA A 47 -57.95 52.68 26.43
C ALA A 47 -56.52 52.71 25.87
N TYR A 48 -55.70 53.67 26.34
CA TYR A 48 -54.30 53.80 25.93
C TYR A 48 -53.46 52.58 26.32
N ILE A 49 -53.71 52.01 27.50
CA ILE A 49 -53.02 50.77 27.94
C ILE A 49 -53.35 49.61 27.00
N LEU A 50 -54.63 49.40 26.69
CA LEU A 50 -55.04 48.33 25.80
C LEU A 50 -54.52 48.55 24.38
N GLU A 51 -54.61 49.77 23.85
CA GLU A 51 -54.07 50.13 22.55
C GLU A 51 -52.57 49.82 22.47
N LYS A 52 -51.79 50.24 23.47
CA LYS A 52 -50.35 49.99 23.49
C LYS A 52 -50.00 48.50 23.63
N VAL A 53 -50.74 47.75 24.45
CA VAL A 53 -50.54 46.30 24.60
C VAL A 53 -50.94 45.55 23.34
N LEU A 54 -52.03 45.96 22.69
CA LEU A 54 -52.47 45.39 21.41
C LEU A 54 -51.49 45.74 20.29
N ASP A 55 -50.97 46.97 20.23
CA ASP A 55 -49.97 47.39 19.25
C ASP A 55 -48.63 46.66 19.44
N GLU A 56 -48.19 46.45 20.69
CA GLU A 56 -47.01 45.63 21.01
C GLU A 56 -47.25 44.17 20.61
N PHE A 57 -48.42 43.61 20.93
CA PHE A 57 -48.76 42.24 20.57
C PHE A 57 -48.84 42.07 19.05
N ILE A 58 -49.49 43.00 18.36
CA ILE A 58 -49.56 43.08 16.90
C ILE A 58 -48.15 43.27 16.35
N SER A 59 -47.31 44.15 16.88
CA SER A 59 -45.93 44.33 16.37
C SER A 59 -45.07 43.08 16.58
N ALA A 60 -45.25 42.38 17.69
CA ALA A 60 -44.55 41.14 18.01
C ALA A 60 -45.02 39.94 17.17
N HIS A 61 -46.28 39.94 16.71
CA HIS A 61 -46.91 38.80 16.01
C HIS A 61 -47.33 39.10 14.56
N SER A 62 -47.22 40.34 14.07
CA SER A 62 -47.47 40.72 12.67
C SER A 62 -46.29 40.40 11.75
N LEU A 63 -45.25 39.73 12.27
CA LEU A 63 -44.21 39.12 11.45
C LEU A 63 -44.67 37.84 10.74
N ASP A 64 -45.87 37.30 11.05
CA ASP A 64 -46.35 36.05 10.46
C ASP A 64 -47.32 36.20 9.26
N ASN A 65 -47.57 37.42 8.76
CA ASN A 65 -48.40 37.63 7.56
C ASN A 65 -47.73 38.50 6.47
N SER A 66 -46.40 38.54 6.43
CA SER A 66 -45.67 38.87 5.20
C SER A 66 -45.18 37.60 4.53
N GLU A 67 -46.06 36.95 3.76
CA GLU A 67 -45.59 36.25 2.56
C GLU A 67 -44.73 37.26 1.75
N THR A 68 -43.58 36.80 1.26
CA THR A 68 -42.58 37.54 0.46
C THR A 68 -41.60 38.47 1.20
N LYS A 69 -40.66 37.88 1.94
CA LYS A 69 -39.20 38.01 1.73
C LYS A 69 -38.41 37.13 2.72
N MET A 70 -38.67 35.82 2.70
CA MET A 70 -37.51 34.93 2.79
C MET A 70 -36.73 35.20 1.50
N GLU A 71 -35.77 36.13 1.55
CA GLU A 71 -34.69 36.09 0.58
C GLU A 71 -34.24 34.63 0.53
N ASN A 72 -34.36 34.02 -0.64
CA ASN A 72 -33.87 32.67 -0.90
C ASN A 72 -32.48 32.57 -0.27
N MET A 73 -32.39 31.97 0.93
CA MET A 73 -31.11 31.57 1.48
C MET A 73 -30.64 30.54 0.48
N ASN A 74 -29.79 30.98 -0.44
CA ASN A 74 -29.19 30.12 -1.44
C ASN A 74 -28.19 29.23 -0.69
N LEU A 75 -28.72 28.18 -0.06
CA LEU A 75 -27.96 27.14 0.64
C LEU A 75 -27.22 26.22 -0.35
N ASN A 76 -27.17 26.58 -1.63
CA ASN A 76 -26.42 25.82 -2.61
C ASN A 76 -24.93 25.90 -2.28
N THR A 77 -24.38 24.79 -1.79
CA THR A 77 -22.97 24.62 -1.45
C THR A 77 -22.11 24.31 -2.68
N TYR A 78 -22.72 24.11 -3.85
CA TYR A 78 -22.03 23.87 -5.11
C TYR A 78 -21.84 25.18 -5.88
N ILE A 79 -20.58 25.50 -6.16
CA ILE A 79 -20.21 26.62 -7.02
C ILE A 79 -19.80 26.04 -8.38
N GLN A 80 -20.52 26.42 -9.44
CA GLN A 80 -20.10 26.12 -10.81
C GLN A 80 -18.90 27.02 -11.15
N VAL A 81 -17.76 26.41 -11.45
CA VAL A 81 -16.52 27.13 -11.76
C VAL A 81 -16.66 27.82 -13.12
N GLU A 82 -16.41 29.13 -13.16
CA GLU A 82 -16.35 29.87 -14.41
C GLU A 82 -15.05 29.55 -15.18
N LYS A 83 -15.08 29.69 -16.51
CA LYS A 83 -13.91 29.41 -17.37
C LYS A 83 -12.66 30.20 -16.95
N LYS A 84 -12.81 31.41 -16.41
CA LYS A 84 -11.69 32.24 -15.96
C LYS A 84 -11.00 31.71 -14.69
N ASP A 85 -11.69 30.87 -13.93
CA ASP A 85 -11.25 30.36 -12.62
C ASP A 85 -10.77 28.90 -12.67
N VAL A 86 -10.71 28.28 -13.85
CA VAL A 86 -10.26 26.88 -14.01
C VAL A 86 -8.79 26.68 -13.63
N ASP A 87 -7.97 27.71 -13.79
CA ASP A 87 -6.54 27.71 -13.43
C ASP A 87 -6.29 28.20 -12.00
N GLN A 88 -7.34 28.25 -11.17
CA GLN A 88 -7.20 28.66 -9.78
C GLN A 88 -6.18 27.79 -9.03
N GLN A 89 -5.47 28.44 -8.12
CA GLN A 89 -4.45 27.78 -7.32
C GLN A 89 -5.09 26.94 -6.21
N LEU A 90 -4.76 25.65 -6.16
CA LEU A 90 -5.31 24.71 -5.20
C LEU A 90 -4.37 24.55 -3.99
N PHE A 91 -4.93 24.06 -2.89
CA PHE A 91 -4.20 23.70 -1.68
C PHE A 91 -4.98 22.64 -0.91
N VAL A 92 -4.30 21.95 0.00
CA VAL A 92 -4.93 20.92 0.84
C VAL A 92 -5.30 21.54 2.17
N THR A 93 -6.51 21.23 2.65
CA THR A 93 -7.03 21.71 3.93
C THR A 93 -7.36 20.58 4.88
N ALA A 94 -7.06 20.76 6.17
CA ALA A 94 -7.54 19.90 7.24
C ALA A 94 -8.95 20.32 7.67
N GLU A 95 -9.75 19.36 8.12
CA GLU A 95 -11.12 19.60 8.60
C GLU A 95 -11.15 20.58 9.79
N THR A 96 -10.27 20.39 10.78
CA THR A 96 -10.17 21.28 11.94
C THR A 96 -9.78 22.72 11.57
N SER A 97 -8.95 22.89 10.54
CA SER A 97 -8.64 24.21 10.00
C SER A 97 -9.87 24.87 9.37
N LEU A 98 -10.69 24.09 8.64
CA LEU A 98 -11.93 24.61 8.05
C LEU A 98 -12.95 24.99 9.12
N GLN A 99 -13.16 24.13 10.13
CA GLN A 99 -14.00 24.42 11.29
C GLN A 99 -13.55 25.71 11.99
N LYS A 100 -12.24 25.89 12.19
CA LYS A 100 -11.72 27.11 12.80
C LYS A 100 -12.00 28.36 11.95
N LEU A 101 -12.00 28.26 10.63
CA LEU A 101 -12.36 29.38 9.74
C LEU A 101 -13.82 29.78 9.94
N VAL A 102 -14.72 28.80 10.01
CA VAL A 102 -16.15 29.02 10.27
C VAL A 102 -16.33 29.73 11.61
N SER A 103 -15.76 29.20 12.70
CA SER A 103 -15.87 29.82 14.03
C SER A 103 -15.29 31.23 14.09
N VAL A 104 -14.20 31.51 13.36
CA VAL A 104 -13.62 32.86 13.26
C VAL A 104 -14.56 33.80 12.52
N SER A 105 -15.21 33.34 11.45
CA SER A 105 -16.18 34.13 10.69
C SER A 105 -17.43 34.43 11.51
N GLU A 106 -17.96 33.44 12.22
CA GLU A 106 -19.11 33.59 13.13
C GLU A 106 -18.78 34.58 14.25
N ASN A 107 -17.65 34.42 14.92
CA ASN A 107 -17.21 35.33 15.98
C ASN A 107 -16.96 36.75 15.46
N HIS A 108 -16.47 36.91 14.23
CA HIS A 108 -16.38 38.26 13.65
C HIS A 108 -17.77 38.86 13.42
N SER A 109 -18.71 38.06 12.90
CA SER A 109 -20.07 38.53 12.59
C SER A 109 -20.87 38.96 13.82
N SER A 110 -20.57 38.42 15.01
CA SER A 110 -21.25 38.83 16.26
C SER A 110 -20.87 40.23 16.75
N PHE A 111 -19.73 40.78 16.30
CA PHE A 111 -19.26 42.11 16.74
C PHE A 111 -19.07 43.10 15.59
N CYS A 112 -19.10 42.65 14.33
CA CYS A 112 -18.89 43.48 13.16
C CYS A 112 -19.85 43.09 12.03
N THR A 113 -20.54 44.08 11.47
CA THR A 113 -21.45 43.90 10.32
C THR A 113 -20.72 43.83 8.97
N GLY A 114 -19.38 43.81 8.98
CA GLY A 114 -18.57 43.73 7.76
C GLY A 114 -18.27 42.29 7.37
N HIS A 115 -17.79 42.10 6.15
CA HIS A 115 -17.46 40.79 5.61
C HIS A 115 -15.96 40.63 5.44
N PHE A 116 -15.46 39.44 5.77
CA PHE A 116 -14.07 39.12 5.50
C PHE A 116 -13.84 38.97 3.99
N LYS A 117 -12.94 39.80 3.46
CA LYS A 117 -12.44 39.69 2.10
C LYS A 117 -11.06 39.03 2.11
N PHE A 118 -10.87 38.14 1.15
CA PHE A 118 -9.58 37.56 0.84
C PHE A 118 -8.63 38.66 0.34
N LYS A 119 -7.49 38.87 1.02
CA LYS A 119 -6.54 39.93 0.65
C LYS A 119 -5.23 39.38 0.07
N LYS A 120 -4.66 38.36 0.72
CA LYS A 120 -3.37 37.78 0.33
C LYS A 120 -3.32 36.31 0.70
N ARG A 121 -2.73 35.50 -0.18
CA ARG A 121 -2.38 34.11 0.08
C ARG A 121 -0.86 33.94 0.01
N THR A 122 -0.33 33.09 0.88
CA THR A 122 1.05 32.62 0.85
C THR A 122 1.03 31.11 0.97
N GLN A 123 1.79 30.43 0.14
CA GLN A 123 1.80 28.96 0.09
C GLN A 123 3.12 28.42 0.64
N LYS A 124 3.03 27.43 1.52
CA LYS A 124 4.18 26.74 2.13
C LYS A 124 3.99 25.24 1.97
N GLY A 125 4.58 24.66 0.94
CA GLY A 125 4.29 23.28 0.57
C GLY A 125 2.88 23.16 0.00
N HIS A 126 2.09 22.28 0.60
CA HIS A 126 0.67 22.08 0.28
C HIS A 126 -0.28 22.98 1.07
N VAL A 127 0.25 23.78 2.00
CA VAL A 127 -0.53 24.60 2.92
C VAL A 127 -0.66 26.02 2.41
N ALA A 128 -1.88 26.56 2.46
CA ALA A 128 -2.15 27.96 2.27
C ALA A 128 -2.24 28.69 3.61
N ALA A 129 -1.62 29.85 3.69
CA ALA A 129 -1.84 30.86 4.71
C ALA A 129 -2.55 32.04 4.05
N ILE A 130 -3.78 32.33 4.48
CA ILE A 130 -4.65 33.33 3.87
C ILE A 130 -4.93 34.44 4.88
N ARG A 131 -4.70 35.69 4.46
CA ARG A 131 -5.07 36.87 5.23
C ARG A 131 -6.45 37.33 4.79
N PHE A 132 -7.39 37.29 5.72
CA PHE A 132 -8.69 37.91 5.63
C PHE A 132 -8.65 39.29 6.26
N THR A 133 -9.38 40.25 5.67
CA THR A 133 -9.54 41.61 6.20
C THR A 133 -11.00 42.00 6.06
N CYS A 134 -11.60 42.53 7.12
CA CYS A 134 -12.95 43.04 7.07
C CYS A 134 -13.01 44.26 6.13
N ASP A 135 -14.09 44.36 5.37
CA ASP A 135 -14.30 45.46 4.44
C ASP A 135 -14.77 46.76 5.09
N LYS A 136 -15.37 46.68 6.29
CA LYS A 136 -15.78 47.85 7.09
C LYS A 136 -14.67 48.35 8.01
N ASP A 137 -13.97 47.44 8.69
CA ASP A 137 -12.88 47.80 9.60
C ASP A 137 -11.57 47.09 9.23
N LYS A 138 -10.58 47.86 8.79
CA LYS A 138 -9.26 47.32 8.41
C LYS A 138 -8.47 46.76 9.60
N HIS A 139 -8.82 47.11 10.84
CA HIS A 139 -8.22 46.55 12.05
C HIS A 139 -8.66 45.11 12.29
N HIS A 140 -9.81 44.69 11.77
CA HIS A 140 -10.26 43.30 11.80
C HIS A 140 -9.56 42.51 10.69
N SER A 141 -8.35 42.03 10.97
CA SER A 141 -7.59 41.15 10.07
C SER A 141 -7.22 39.85 10.76
N VAL A 142 -7.50 38.73 10.11
CA VAL A 142 -7.16 37.39 10.60
C VAL A 142 -6.27 36.68 9.59
N LEU A 143 -5.24 36.01 10.10
CA LEU A 143 -4.44 35.06 9.34
C LEU A 143 -4.96 33.65 9.61
N TRP A 144 -5.51 33.02 8.58
CA TRP A 144 -5.95 31.63 8.61
C TRP A 144 -4.93 30.72 7.91
N SER A 145 -4.83 29.48 8.35
CA SER A 145 -4.02 28.46 7.67
C SER A 145 -4.84 27.20 7.40
N SER A 146 -4.66 26.64 6.20
CA SER A 146 -5.32 25.40 5.77
C SER A 146 -4.82 24.16 6.52
N SER A 147 -3.80 24.27 7.37
CA SER A 147 -3.31 23.18 8.20
C SER A 147 -3.19 23.62 9.66
N PRO A 148 -3.52 22.74 10.62
CA PRO A 148 -3.08 22.92 11.99
C PRO A 148 -1.56 22.74 12.08
N TYR A 149 -0.99 23.27 13.15
CA TYR A 149 0.40 23.07 13.52
C TYR A 149 0.53 21.86 14.44
N LEU A 150 1.57 21.07 14.22
CA LEU A 150 2.03 20.06 15.15
C LEU A 150 2.86 20.73 16.27
N PRO A 151 3.03 20.08 17.44
CA PRO A 151 3.84 20.61 18.55
C PRO A 151 5.26 21.07 18.16
N ASN A 152 5.86 20.43 17.16
CA ASN A 152 7.17 20.77 16.63
C ASN A 152 7.17 21.98 15.66
N GLY A 153 6.04 22.69 15.52
CA GLY A 153 5.87 23.85 14.64
C GLY A 153 5.67 23.51 13.16
N GLU A 154 5.59 22.23 12.79
CA GLU A 154 5.35 21.82 11.40
C GLU A 154 3.87 21.80 11.04
N TYR A 155 3.57 21.92 9.74
CA TYR A 155 2.20 21.78 9.26
C TYR A 155 1.79 20.30 9.13
N MET A 156 0.74 19.90 9.83
CA MET A 156 0.19 18.53 9.78
C MET A 156 -0.10 18.05 8.35
N VAL A 157 -0.68 18.91 7.50
CA VAL A 157 -0.98 18.59 6.10
C VAL A 157 0.29 18.25 5.30
N ASN A 158 1.37 19.02 5.47
CA ASN A 158 2.64 18.74 4.80
C ASN A 158 3.22 17.40 5.29
N SER A 159 3.20 17.14 6.61
CA SER A 159 3.65 15.87 7.17
C SER A 159 2.84 14.68 6.65
N ARG A 160 1.51 14.83 6.54
CA ARG A 160 0.62 13.76 6.06
C ARG A 160 0.82 13.46 4.57
N ILE A 161 0.99 14.49 3.74
CA ILE A 161 1.24 14.28 2.30
C ILE A 161 2.65 13.71 2.08
N PHE A 162 3.64 14.17 2.84
CA PHE A 162 4.99 13.60 2.80
C PHE A 162 4.99 12.11 3.18
N HIS A 163 4.28 11.74 4.25
CA HIS A 163 4.09 10.33 4.63
C HIS A 163 3.47 9.51 3.48
N GLY A 164 2.41 10.01 2.84
CA GLY A 164 1.80 9.35 1.68
C GLY A 164 2.76 9.23 0.49
N TYR A 165 3.57 10.26 0.25
CA TYR A 165 4.62 10.26 -0.76
C TYR A 165 5.65 9.14 -0.52
N GLU A 166 6.24 9.06 0.68
CA GLU A 166 7.26 8.06 0.99
C GLU A 166 6.70 6.63 0.91
N CYS A 167 5.52 6.38 1.50
CA CYS A 167 4.88 5.07 1.51
C CYS A 167 4.34 4.60 0.14
N SER A 168 4.30 5.48 -0.86
CA SER A 168 3.82 5.13 -2.21
C SER A 168 4.90 4.53 -3.11
N GLY A 169 6.18 4.65 -2.74
CA GLY A 169 7.30 4.33 -3.63
C GLY A 169 7.56 5.38 -4.72
N MET A 170 6.78 6.46 -4.78
CA MET A 170 6.98 7.54 -5.75
C MET A 170 8.39 8.12 -5.69
N LEU A 171 8.91 8.50 -6.85
CA LEU A 171 10.18 9.22 -6.96
C LEU A 171 9.96 10.72 -6.70
N PRO A 172 10.98 11.47 -6.25
CA PRO A 172 10.86 12.92 -6.07
C PRO A 172 10.36 13.65 -7.32
N VAL A 173 10.80 13.22 -8.52
CA VAL A 173 10.32 13.77 -9.80
C VAL A 173 8.84 13.46 -10.06
N HIS A 174 8.36 12.28 -9.67
CA HIS A 174 6.94 11.92 -9.81
C HIS A 174 6.08 12.74 -8.86
N TYR A 175 6.52 12.93 -7.62
CA TYR A 175 5.83 13.76 -6.64
C TYR A 175 5.76 15.22 -7.09
N ASN A 176 6.87 15.79 -7.56
CA ASN A 176 6.89 17.16 -8.07
C ASN A 176 5.97 17.31 -9.28
N ARG A 177 6.04 16.38 -10.26
CA ARG A 177 5.18 16.41 -11.46
C ARG A 177 3.70 16.28 -11.11
N PHE A 178 3.34 15.36 -10.22
CA PHE A 178 1.96 15.20 -9.74
C PHE A 178 1.47 16.48 -9.06
N SER A 179 2.25 17.00 -8.12
CA SER A 179 1.88 18.17 -7.33
C SER A 179 1.79 19.45 -8.17
N GLN A 180 2.68 19.62 -9.15
CA GLN A 180 2.66 20.74 -10.09
C GLN A 180 1.48 20.62 -11.07
N GLY A 181 1.26 19.42 -11.64
CA GLY A 181 0.14 19.18 -12.55
C GLY A 181 -1.23 19.33 -11.88
N ALA A 182 -1.33 19.00 -10.59
CA ALA A 182 -2.52 19.22 -9.78
C ALA A 182 -2.63 20.65 -9.20
N ASN A 183 -1.60 21.49 -9.37
CA ASN A 183 -1.55 22.86 -8.86
C ASN A 183 -1.83 22.99 -7.34
N ILE A 184 -1.43 22.00 -6.53
CA ILE A 184 -1.67 21.94 -5.07
C ILE A 184 -0.47 22.41 -4.23
N GLY A 185 0.56 22.97 -4.87
CA GLY A 185 1.87 23.23 -4.28
C GLY A 185 2.66 21.97 -3.95
N HIS A 186 3.91 22.12 -3.54
CA HIS A 186 4.79 20.99 -3.23
C HIS A 186 5.83 21.37 -2.17
N ILE A 187 6.23 20.42 -1.36
CA ILE A 187 7.32 20.57 -0.39
C ILE A 187 8.63 20.66 -1.17
N ASN A 188 9.48 21.63 -0.88
CA ASN A 188 10.74 21.78 -1.59
C ASN A 188 11.75 20.67 -1.22
N LYS A 189 12.77 20.45 -2.06
CA LYS A 189 13.76 19.37 -1.88
C LYS A 189 14.47 19.41 -0.54
N SER A 190 14.90 20.58 -0.07
CA SER A 190 15.60 20.73 1.22
C SER A 190 14.73 20.27 2.38
N LYS A 191 13.45 20.66 2.39
CA LYS A 191 12.49 20.23 3.40
C LYS A 191 12.15 18.75 3.28
N GLN A 192 12.04 18.20 2.07
CA GLN A 192 11.88 16.76 1.86
C GLN A 192 13.03 15.98 2.49
N SER A 193 14.29 16.36 2.23
CA SER A 193 15.46 15.70 2.82
C SER A 193 15.46 15.75 4.35
N TYR A 194 15.15 16.92 4.93
CA TYR A 194 15.03 17.08 6.38
C TYR A 194 13.93 16.17 6.97
N MET A 195 12.77 16.07 6.30
CA MET A 195 11.69 15.20 6.75
C MET A 195 12.05 13.72 6.61
N PHE A 196 12.68 13.33 5.50
CA PHE A 196 13.14 11.98 5.23
C PHE A 196 14.11 11.47 6.31
N ASP A 197 15.08 12.30 6.71
CA ASP A 197 16.07 11.92 7.72
C ASP A 197 15.45 11.58 9.08
N LYS A 198 14.34 12.20 9.43
CA LYS A 198 13.56 11.86 10.64
C LYS A 198 12.62 10.69 10.39
N TYR A 199 12.11 10.55 9.17
CA TYR A 199 11.09 9.59 8.81
C TYR A 199 11.61 8.14 8.77
N LYS A 200 12.85 7.94 8.27
CA LYS A 200 13.44 6.60 8.09
C LYS A 200 13.42 5.73 9.35
N ARG A 201 13.64 6.31 10.53
CA ARG A 201 13.61 5.56 11.81
C ARG A 201 12.27 4.87 12.07
N PHE A 202 11.14 5.51 11.71
CA PHE A 202 9.81 4.92 11.94
C PHE A 202 9.51 3.80 10.95
N VAL A 203 10.11 3.87 9.76
CA VAL A 203 10.06 2.78 8.78
C VAL A 203 10.90 1.61 9.28
N ASP A 204 12.10 1.88 9.83
CA ASP A 204 12.97 0.85 10.40
C ASP A 204 12.29 0.14 11.58
N GLU A 205 11.61 0.88 12.46
CA GLU A 205 10.80 0.31 13.54
C GLU A 205 9.67 -0.60 13.03
N GLU A 206 8.87 -0.14 12.06
CA GLU A 206 7.80 -0.97 11.47
C GLU A 206 8.34 -2.20 10.74
N TYR A 207 9.51 -2.06 10.11
CA TYR A 207 10.20 -3.16 9.47
C TYR A 207 10.63 -4.21 10.48
N ASN A 208 11.24 -3.80 11.61
CA ASN A 208 11.68 -4.71 12.66
C ASN A 208 10.49 -5.49 13.24
N ASP A 209 9.41 -4.81 13.60
CA ASP A 209 8.17 -5.46 14.06
C ASP A 209 7.64 -6.47 13.01
N SER A 210 7.68 -6.08 11.73
CA SER A 210 7.17 -6.91 10.64
C SER A 210 7.98 -8.19 10.45
N ILE A 211 9.31 -8.12 10.53
CA ILE A 211 10.17 -9.30 10.38
C ILE A 211 10.18 -10.18 11.63
N GLU A 212 10.06 -9.59 12.83
CA GLU A 212 9.97 -10.32 14.09
C GLU A 212 8.66 -11.11 14.15
N THR A 213 7.54 -10.46 13.82
CA THR A 213 6.23 -11.13 13.71
C THR A 213 6.27 -12.24 12.67
N ALA A 214 6.85 -11.99 11.50
CA ALA A 214 6.97 -13.00 10.44
C ALA A 214 7.83 -14.21 10.88
N LEU A 215 8.92 -13.96 11.62
CA LEU A 215 9.78 -15.02 12.15
C LEU A 215 9.05 -15.88 13.18
N MET A 216 8.35 -15.26 14.14
CA MET A 216 7.56 -15.98 15.14
C MET A 216 6.45 -16.82 14.50
N GLU A 217 5.74 -16.26 13.53
CA GLU A 217 4.69 -16.99 12.79
C GLU A 217 5.28 -18.17 12.00
N GLU A 218 6.41 -17.98 11.32
CA GLU A 218 7.08 -19.05 10.58
C GLU A 218 7.49 -20.19 11.51
N VAL A 219 8.17 -19.89 12.62
CA VAL A 219 8.55 -20.88 13.64
C VAL A 219 7.32 -21.62 14.16
N GLY A 220 6.22 -20.91 14.43
CA GLY A 220 4.96 -21.49 14.90
C GLY A 220 4.27 -22.45 13.91
N MET A 221 4.70 -22.51 12.64
CA MET A 221 4.18 -23.46 11.64
C MET A 221 4.89 -24.83 11.65
N TYR A 222 5.97 -24.98 12.42
CA TYR A 222 6.72 -26.23 12.53
C TYR A 222 6.39 -26.95 13.84
N GLU A 223 5.89 -28.18 13.74
CA GLU A 223 5.40 -28.96 14.91
C GLU A 223 6.50 -29.29 15.92
N ASP A 224 7.71 -29.53 15.43
CA ASP A 224 8.86 -29.94 16.23
C ASP A 224 9.68 -28.75 16.75
N LEU A 225 9.43 -27.53 16.24
CA LEU A 225 10.15 -26.30 16.55
C LEU A 225 11.68 -26.44 16.45
N THR A 226 12.18 -27.43 15.70
CA THR A 226 13.61 -27.75 15.67
C THR A 226 14.36 -26.84 14.73
N SER A 227 13.74 -26.51 13.59
CA SER A 227 14.31 -25.72 12.53
C SER A 227 13.24 -25.23 11.55
N ILE A 228 13.53 -24.14 10.85
CA ILE A 228 12.69 -23.62 9.76
C ILE A 228 13.34 -23.84 8.40
N ASP A 229 12.53 -23.86 7.34
CA ASP A 229 13.02 -23.83 5.97
C ASP A 229 12.97 -22.40 5.43
N ILE A 230 14.01 -22.00 4.70
CA ILE A 230 14.10 -20.66 4.13
C ILE A 230 14.41 -20.69 2.64
N MET A 231 13.97 -19.65 1.95
CA MET A 231 14.35 -19.33 0.57
C MET A 231 15.16 -18.04 0.53
N THR A 232 16.26 -17.99 -0.22
CA THR A 232 17.02 -16.75 -0.42
C THR A 232 17.34 -16.42 -1.88
N ASP A 233 17.53 -15.13 -2.14
CA ASP A 233 18.06 -14.58 -3.38
C ASP A 233 18.72 -13.22 -3.10
N ALA A 234 19.60 -12.79 -4.00
CA ALA A 234 20.16 -11.45 -4.02
C ALA A 234 19.63 -10.62 -5.18
N ARG A 235 19.00 -9.51 -4.82
CA ARG A 235 18.63 -8.46 -5.76
C ARG A 235 19.72 -7.40 -5.83
N HIS A 236 20.54 -7.48 -6.87
CA HIS A 236 21.53 -6.44 -7.18
C HIS A 236 20.88 -5.17 -7.77
N GLY A 237 21.13 -4.02 -7.16
CA GLY A 237 20.72 -2.70 -7.66
C GLY A 237 21.64 -2.22 -8.78
N TRP A 238 21.08 -1.73 -9.89
CA TRP A 238 21.81 -1.14 -11.02
C TRP A 238 22.95 -1.99 -11.66
N ARG A 239 22.61 -2.73 -12.73
CA ARG A 239 23.51 -3.43 -13.72
C ARG A 239 24.78 -4.10 -13.12
N LYS A 240 25.72 -4.50 -13.99
CA LYS A 240 26.95 -5.22 -13.61
C LYS A 240 27.79 -4.30 -12.71
N ASN A 241 28.18 -4.76 -11.51
CA ASN A 241 28.87 -4.01 -10.44
C ASN A 241 27.97 -3.11 -9.58
N ALA A 242 26.82 -3.65 -9.21
CA ALA A 242 25.86 -3.06 -8.31
C ALA A 242 26.49 -2.37 -7.10
N LYS A 243 26.14 -1.10 -6.90
CA LYS A 243 26.52 -0.34 -5.71
C LYS A 243 25.91 -0.94 -4.45
N ASP A 244 24.65 -1.37 -4.58
CA ASP A 244 23.79 -1.81 -3.50
C ASP A 244 23.17 -3.15 -3.86
N SER A 245 22.92 -4.01 -2.87
CA SER A 245 22.23 -5.29 -3.06
C SER A 245 21.32 -5.56 -1.88
N SER A 246 20.12 -6.09 -2.16
CA SER A 246 19.21 -6.59 -1.13
C SER A 246 19.28 -8.11 -1.15
N VAL A 247 19.72 -8.72 -0.05
CA VAL A 247 19.69 -10.17 0.13
C VAL A 247 18.53 -10.50 1.06
N VAL A 248 17.60 -11.32 0.60
CA VAL A 248 16.35 -11.58 1.32
C VAL A 248 16.27 -13.04 1.76
N ALA A 249 15.70 -13.28 2.93
CA ALA A 249 15.23 -14.58 3.38
C ALA A 249 13.72 -14.55 3.53
N ILE A 250 13.05 -15.52 2.90
CA ILE A 250 11.60 -15.76 2.97
C ILE A 250 11.38 -17.12 3.62
N GLY A 251 10.44 -17.21 4.56
CA GLY A 251 10.03 -18.47 5.19
C GLY A 251 9.26 -19.35 4.22
N GLU A 252 9.47 -20.67 4.28
CA GLU A 252 8.82 -21.62 3.39
C GLU A 252 7.32 -21.81 3.67
N LYS A 253 6.88 -21.70 4.93
CA LYS A 253 5.49 -21.97 5.30
C LYS A 253 4.60 -20.74 5.14
N MET A 254 5.06 -19.60 5.64
CA MET A 254 4.29 -18.35 5.65
C MET A 254 4.56 -17.49 4.41
N HIS A 255 5.63 -17.78 3.67
CA HIS A 255 6.08 -17.00 2.51
C HIS A 255 6.34 -15.51 2.81
N LYS A 256 6.47 -15.15 4.09
CA LYS A 256 6.83 -13.80 4.55
C LYS A 256 8.34 -13.63 4.58
N VAL A 257 8.80 -12.40 4.40
CA VAL A 257 10.20 -12.03 4.56
C VAL A 257 10.55 -12.04 6.04
N LEU A 258 11.53 -12.88 6.39
CA LEU A 258 12.08 -13.04 7.73
C LEU A 258 13.26 -12.09 7.98
N LYS A 259 13.99 -11.76 6.90
CA LYS A 259 15.08 -10.77 6.94
C LYS A 259 15.39 -10.24 5.55
N CYS A 260 15.78 -8.98 5.47
CA CYS A 260 16.27 -8.35 4.24
C CYS A 260 17.52 -7.52 4.56
N GLU A 261 18.67 -7.97 4.08
CA GLU A 261 19.97 -7.35 4.30
C GLU A 261 20.34 -6.42 3.16
N HIS A 262 20.67 -5.16 3.47
CA HIS A 262 21.22 -4.21 2.52
C HIS A 262 22.75 -4.25 2.58
N ILE A 263 23.35 -4.73 1.49
CA ILE A 263 24.81 -4.81 1.32
C ILE A 263 25.27 -3.77 0.31
N THR A 264 26.25 -2.97 0.70
CA THR A 264 26.83 -1.89 -0.10
C THR A 264 28.28 -2.20 -0.49
N LYS A 265 28.85 -1.37 -1.37
CA LYS A 265 30.29 -1.43 -1.66
C LYS A 265 31.20 -1.05 -0.50
N ALA A 266 30.68 -0.42 0.55
CA ALA A 266 31.43 -0.19 1.78
C ALA A 266 31.58 -1.49 2.59
N ASP A 267 30.62 -2.41 2.47
CA ASP A 267 30.67 -3.73 3.11
C ASP A 267 31.59 -4.70 2.35
N ASP A 268 31.47 -4.77 1.01
CA ASP A 268 32.38 -5.50 0.14
C ASP A 268 32.49 -4.80 -1.21
N PHE A 269 33.70 -4.48 -1.66
CA PHE A 269 33.91 -3.80 -2.94
C PHE A 269 33.46 -4.64 -4.15
N VAL A 270 33.29 -5.96 -4.00
CA VAL A 270 32.96 -6.91 -5.05
C VAL A 270 31.49 -7.32 -4.97
N SER A 271 30.67 -6.75 -5.86
CA SER A 271 29.21 -6.99 -5.91
C SER A 271 28.81 -8.48 -6.00
N GLN A 272 29.63 -9.31 -6.62
CA GLN A 272 29.40 -10.76 -6.75
C GLN A 272 29.49 -11.50 -5.40
N ARG A 273 30.10 -10.88 -4.38
CA ARG A 273 30.20 -11.43 -3.01
C ARG A 273 29.09 -10.94 -2.09
N HIS A 274 28.33 -9.92 -2.51
CA HIS A 274 27.26 -9.35 -1.68
C HIS A 274 26.21 -10.38 -1.28
N GLU A 275 25.83 -11.28 -2.20
CA GLU A 275 24.88 -12.37 -1.90
C GLU A 275 25.39 -13.23 -0.75
N LYS A 276 26.64 -13.71 -0.83
CA LYS A 276 27.26 -14.51 0.23
C LYS A 276 27.30 -13.75 1.56
N LEU A 277 27.74 -12.50 1.55
CA LEU A 277 27.84 -11.68 2.77
C LEU A 277 26.46 -11.44 3.40
N GLY A 278 25.45 -11.13 2.59
CA GLY A 278 24.08 -10.96 3.07
C GLY A 278 23.49 -12.25 3.62
N THR A 279 23.72 -13.40 2.96
CA THR A 279 23.28 -14.70 3.48
C THR A 279 23.97 -15.03 4.82
N GLN A 280 25.26 -14.69 4.98
CA GLN A 280 25.94 -14.86 6.27
C GLN A 280 25.32 -14.01 7.38
N ARG A 281 24.97 -12.75 7.10
CA ARG A 281 24.27 -11.88 8.06
C ARG A 281 22.88 -12.39 8.40
N ILE A 282 22.17 -12.96 7.43
CA ILE A 282 20.87 -13.61 7.66
C ILE A 282 21.02 -14.82 8.59
N TYR A 283 22.01 -15.68 8.36
CA TYR A 283 22.28 -16.83 9.25
C TYR A 283 22.58 -16.36 10.66
N GLN A 284 23.46 -15.36 10.81
CA GLN A 284 23.76 -14.77 12.11
C GLN A 284 22.50 -14.21 12.79
N TYR A 285 21.65 -13.49 12.06
CA TYR A 285 20.40 -12.97 12.60
C TYR A 285 19.47 -14.08 13.10
N LEU A 286 19.35 -15.20 12.36
CA LEU A 286 18.52 -16.33 12.77
C LEU A 286 19.13 -17.04 14.00
N ASP A 287 20.44 -17.25 14.02
CA ASP A 287 21.16 -17.82 15.16
C ASP A 287 21.04 -16.94 16.43
N ASP A 288 21.13 -15.61 16.29
CA ASP A 288 20.94 -14.65 17.38
C ASP A 288 19.53 -14.67 17.97
N ASN A 289 18.54 -15.16 17.20
CA ASN A 289 17.16 -15.36 17.63
C ASN A 289 16.86 -16.83 18.01
N ASP A 290 17.88 -17.67 18.15
CA ASP A 290 17.76 -19.11 18.47
C ASP A 290 16.92 -19.90 17.46
N VAL A 291 16.95 -19.48 16.19
CA VAL A 291 16.23 -20.12 15.09
C VAL A 291 17.20 -20.87 14.18
N LYS A 292 17.13 -22.20 14.19
CA LYS A 292 17.95 -23.05 13.31
C LYS A 292 17.33 -23.15 11.92
N VAL A 293 18.18 -23.24 10.89
CA VAL A 293 17.75 -23.48 9.51
C VAL A 293 17.89 -24.97 9.17
N GLY A 294 16.80 -25.59 8.74
CA GLY A 294 16.76 -27.01 8.34
C GLY A 294 17.10 -27.16 6.88
N ILE A 295 16.29 -26.55 6.01
CA ILE A 295 16.51 -26.52 4.55
C ILE A 295 16.70 -25.09 4.08
N HIS A 296 17.71 -24.88 3.23
CA HIS A 296 17.94 -23.61 2.55
C HIS A 296 17.80 -23.80 1.04
N SER A 297 16.74 -23.20 0.50
CA SER A 297 16.44 -23.14 -0.94
C SER A 297 16.98 -21.86 -1.56
N HIS A 298 17.72 -21.94 -2.66
CA HIS A 298 18.23 -20.75 -3.34
C HIS A 298 18.51 -20.97 -4.83
N ASP A 299 18.73 -19.89 -5.57
CA ASP A 299 19.20 -19.97 -6.96
C ASP A 299 20.63 -20.52 -7.00
N ARG A 300 21.02 -21.23 -8.07
CA ARG A 300 22.31 -21.92 -8.10
C ARG A 300 23.52 -20.96 -8.12
N ASN A 301 23.96 -20.54 -6.95
CA ASN A 301 25.20 -19.82 -6.69
C ASN A 301 26.20 -20.75 -5.98
N MET A 302 27.38 -20.96 -6.58
CA MET A 302 28.41 -21.87 -6.03
C MET A 302 28.94 -21.42 -4.67
N SER A 303 28.99 -20.10 -4.41
CA SER A 303 29.45 -19.56 -3.13
C SER A 303 28.44 -19.82 -2.01
N ILE A 304 27.14 -19.77 -2.31
CA ILE A 304 26.07 -20.11 -1.38
C ILE A 304 26.01 -21.62 -1.16
N ASN A 305 26.10 -22.43 -2.21
CA ASN A 305 26.18 -23.90 -2.08
C ASN A 305 27.31 -24.34 -1.14
N LYS A 306 28.46 -23.63 -1.19
CA LYS A 306 29.58 -23.87 -0.27
C LYS A 306 29.22 -23.45 1.16
N LEU A 307 28.69 -22.24 1.33
CA LEU A 307 28.29 -21.71 2.64
C LEU A 307 27.28 -22.64 3.35
N VAL A 308 26.19 -23.02 2.69
CA VAL A 308 25.13 -23.86 3.26
C VAL A 308 25.67 -25.23 3.69
N ARG A 309 26.56 -25.81 2.89
CA ARG A 309 27.23 -27.07 3.21
C ARG A 309 28.12 -26.96 4.45
N GLU A 310 28.88 -25.87 4.57
CA GLU A 310 29.75 -25.60 5.72
C GLU A 310 28.92 -25.36 6.99
N SER A 311 27.70 -24.84 6.87
CA SER A 311 26.76 -24.65 7.98
C SER A 311 26.01 -25.92 8.40
N GLY A 312 26.19 -27.06 7.71
CA GLY A 312 25.49 -28.31 8.04
C GLY A 312 23.99 -28.32 7.70
N VAL A 313 23.52 -27.33 6.93
CA VAL A 313 22.11 -27.17 6.52
C VAL A 313 21.84 -27.96 5.23
N VAL A 314 20.61 -28.47 5.07
CA VAL A 314 20.22 -29.17 3.83
C VAL A 314 20.08 -28.15 2.70
N ASN A 315 20.97 -28.26 1.72
CA ASN A 315 21.03 -27.36 0.57
C ASN A 315 20.08 -27.80 -0.55
N GLN A 316 19.21 -26.92 -1.03
CA GLN A 316 18.37 -27.15 -2.21
C GLN A 316 18.51 -26.00 -3.22
N ASN A 317 18.79 -26.34 -4.48
CA ASN A 317 18.83 -25.39 -5.57
C ASN A 317 17.47 -25.34 -6.29
N ASP A 318 17.10 -24.18 -6.83
CA ASP A 318 15.87 -24.05 -7.61
C ASP A 318 15.80 -25.03 -8.79
N SER A 319 14.81 -25.91 -8.73
CA SER A 319 14.53 -26.92 -9.74
C SER A 319 14.14 -26.31 -11.09
N TRP A 320 13.45 -25.17 -11.11
CA TRP A 320 13.05 -24.51 -12.35
C TRP A 320 14.26 -24.02 -13.14
N HIS A 321 15.19 -23.30 -12.49
CA HIS A 321 16.44 -22.88 -13.12
C HIS A 321 17.27 -24.05 -13.63
N GLY A 322 17.35 -25.14 -12.85
CA GLY A 322 18.01 -26.38 -13.27
C GLY A 322 17.42 -26.96 -14.56
N ILE A 323 16.10 -27.07 -14.63
CA ILE A 323 15.39 -27.66 -15.78
C ILE A 323 15.42 -26.73 -17.00
N LYS A 324 15.35 -25.42 -16.79
CA LYS A 324 15.50 -24.41 -17.86
C LYS A 324 16.86 -24.55 -18.56
N ALA A 325 17.93 -24.83 -17.81
CA ALA A 325 19.25 -25.09 -18.38
C ALA A 325 19.26 -26.39 -19.21
N VAL A 326 18.60 -27.45 -18.75
CA VAL A 326 18.44 -28.71 -19.50
C VAL A 326 17.68 -28.48 -20.81
N LYS A 327 16.57 -27.74 -20.76
CA LYS A 327 15.78 -27.36 -21.93
C LYS A 327 16.62 -26.57 -22.95
N SER A 328 17.45 -25.64 -22.49
CA SER A 328 18.39 -24.91 -23.36
C SER A 328 19.43 -25.82 -24.00
N ALA A 329 19.98 -26.78 -23.25
CA ALA A 329 20.92 -27.77 -23.77
C ALA A 329 20.26 -28.71 -24.79
N MET A 330 19.02 -29.15 -24.53
CA MET A 330 18.23 -29.96 -25.47
C MET A 330 18.03 -29.27 -26.81
N LYS A 331 17.71 -27.96 -26.82
CA LYS A 331 17.56 -27.19 -28.07
C LYS A 331 18.80 -27.22 -28.97
N LYS A 332 19.99 -27.27 -28.37
CA LYS A 332 21.28 -27.32 -29.10
C LYS A 332 21.53 -28.66 -29.79
N VAL A 333 20.97 -29.75 -29.25
CA VAL A 333 21.12 -31.10 -29.81
C VAL A 333 19.92 -31.55 -30.63
N SER A 334 18.82 -30.79 -30.59
CA SER A 334 17.58 -31.09 -31.32
C SER A 334 17.49 -30.39 -32.68
N SER A 335 18.27 -29.33 -32.90
CA SER A 335 18.20 -28.54 -34.14
C SER A 335 19.55 -27.89 -34.45
N GLY A 336 19.86 -27.72 -35.74
CA GLY A 336 21.09 -27.07 -36.19
C GLY A 336 21.27 -27.09 -37.72
N PRO A 337 22.41 -26.58 -38.23
CA PRO A 337 22.71 -26.63 -39.65
C PRO A 337 22.84 -28.06 -40.19
N LYS A 338 22.37 -28.31 -41.42
CA LYS A 338 22.34 -29.64 -42.07
C LYS A 338 23.71 -30.33 -42.10
N TYR A 339 24.80 -29.59 -42.31
CA TYR A 339 26.17 -30.16 -42.34
C TYR A 339 26.68 -30.67 -40.97
N LEU A 340 26.02 -30.28 -39.87
CA LEU A 340 26.30 -30.75 -38.51
C LEU A 340 25.32 -31.83 -38.02
N GLN A 341 24.34 -32.20 -38.86
CA GLN A 341 23.37 -33.25 -38.57
C GLN A 341 24.11 -34.59 -38.38
N GLY A 342 23.80 -35.30 -37.30
CA GLY A 342 24.50 -36.52 -36.93
C GLY A 342 25.89 -36.29 -36.31
N LYS A 343 26.29 -35.03 -36.03
CA LYS A 343 27.52 -34.71 -35.29
C LYS A 343 27.20 -34.00 -33.98
N THR A 344 26.55 -32.85 -34.06
CA THR A 344 26.23 -32.02 -32.87
C THR A 344 24.74 -31.99 -32.55
N TRP A 345 23.89 -32.37 -33.49
CA TRP A 345 22.44 -32.46 -33.32
C TRP A 345 21.85 -33.62 -34.13
N SER A 346 20.64 -34.05 -33.78
CA SER A 346 19.91 -35.11 -34.47
C SER A 346 18.42 -34.79 -34.62
N GLU A 347 17.85 -35.08 -35.78
CA GLU A 347 16.41 -34.96 -36.08
C GLU A 347 15.55 -35.80 -35.14
N GLN A 348 16.07 -36.93 -34.64
CA GLN A 348 15.37 -37.79 -33.67
C GLN A 348 15.20 -37.15 -32.30
N LEU A 349 15.78 -35.97 -32.06
CA LEU A 349 15.63 -35.23 -30.79
C LEU A 349 14.75 -33.98 -30.94
N GLU A 350 14.28 -33.67 -32.15
CA GLU A 350 13.50 -32.46 -32.45
C GLU A 350 12.22 -32.35 -31.60
N ASP A 351 11.48 -33.46 -31.50
CA ASP A 351 10.20 -33.54 -30.77
C ASP A 351 10.34 -33.82 -29.26
N LYS A 352 11.57 -33.81 -28.72
CA LYS A 352 11.88 -34.25 -27.34
C LYS A 352 12.18 -33.12 -26.37
N VAL A 353 12.39 -31.89 -26.83
CA VAL A 353 12.82 -30.77 -25.98
C VAL A 353 11.87 -30.56 -24.79
N GLU A 354 10.58 -30.42 -25.05
CA GLU A 354 9.58 -30.16 -23.99
C GLU A 354 9.32 -31.39 -23.12
N SER A 355 9.33 -32.59 -23.70
CA SER A 355 9.07 -33.81 -22.94
C SER A 355 10.21 -34.20 -22.02
N VAL A 356 11.46 -34.00 -22.43
CA VAL A 356 12.61 -34.22 -21.55
C VAL A 356 12.56 -33.23 -20.39
N ALA A 357 12.27 -31.96 -20.63
CA ALA A 357 12.10 -30.98 -19.54
C ALA A 357 10.95 -31.38 -18.59
N THR A 358 9.82 -31.84 -19.13
CA THR A 358 8.69 -32.34 -18.33
C THR A 358 9.06 -33.58 -17.53
N HIS A 359 9.84 -34.50 -18.12
CA HIS A 359 10.34 -35.70 -17.44
C HIS A 359 11.26 -35.34 -16.27
N PHE A 360 12.12 -34.33 -16.42
CA PHE A 360 12.95 -33.86 -15.31
C PHE A 360 12.10 -33.30 -14.16
N HIS A 361 11.05 -32.52 -14.45
CA HIS A 361 10.12 -32.05 -13.41
C HIS A 361 9.44 -33.23 -12.70
N TRP A 362 9.02 -34.24 -13.46
CA TRP A 362 8.39 -35.44 -12.90
C TRP A 362 9.38 -36.26 -12.07
N ALA A 363 10.58 -36.54 -12.59
CA ALA A 363 11.60 -37.35 -11.92
C ALA A 363 12.03 -36.75 -10.59
N ILE A 364 12.25 -35.43 -10.53
CA ILE A 364 12.58 -34.73 -9.28
C ILE A 364 11.49 -34.93 -8.21
N ARG A 365 10.21 -34.89 -8.60
CA ARG A 365 9.07 -35.04 -7.68
C ARG A 365 8.75 -36.49 -7.31
N ASN A 366 9.28 -37.46 -8.05
CA ASN A 366 8.95 -38.88 -7.89
C ASN A 366 10.19 -39.73 -7.56
N CYS A 367 11.30 -39.09 -7.15
CA CYS A 367 12.52 -39.79 -6.75
C CYS A 367 12.53 -40.20 -5.27
N GLU A 368 11.43 -40.02 -4.53
CA GLU A 368 11.33 -40.35 -3.09
C GLU A 368 12.45 -39.73 -2.26
N GLN A 369 12.86 -38.52 -2.63
CA GLN A 369 13.98 -37.79 -2.03
C GLN A 369 15.34 -38.52 -2.13
N ASN A 370 15.45 -39.53 -3.00
CA ASN A 370 16.64 -40.36 -3.15
C ASN A 370 17.49 -39.91 -4.36
N PRO A 371 18.74 -39.47 -4.14
CA PRO A 371 19.61 -38.98 -5.21
C PRO A 371 19.98 -40.04 -6.26
N LYS A 372 20.05 -41.31 -5.87
CA LYS A 372 20.33 -42.43 -6.76
C LYS A 372 19.11 -42.73 -7.63
N GLU A 373 17.94 -42.80 -7.02
CA GLU A 373 16.67 -43.00 -7.74
C GLU A 373 16.45 -41.87 -8.75
N LEU A 374 16.74 -40.62 -8.38
CA LEU A 374 16.67 -39.50 -9.31
C LEU A 374 17.55 -39.73 -10.54
N LYS A 375 18.80 -40.17 -10.37
CA LYS A 375 19.70 -40.46 -11.51
C LYS A 375 19.15 -41.59 -12.39
N ASP A 376 18.62 -42.64 -11.78
CA ASP A 376 18.07 -43.79 -12.49
C ASP A 376 16.83 -43.40 -13.30
N LEU A 377 15.91 -42.63 -12.71
CA LEU A 377 14.75 -42.05 -13.39
C LEU A 377 15.17 -41.15 -14.56
N LEU A 378 16.20 -40.33 -14.40
CA LEU A 378 16.68 -39.42 -15.46
C LEU A 378 17.31 -40.18 -16.64
N ILE A 379 18.08 -41.24 -16.39
CA ILE A 379 18.69 -42.07 -17.45
C ILE A 379 17.60 -42.87 -18.19
N ASN A 380 16.60 -43.36 -17.47
CA ASN A 380 15.52 -44.18 -18.01
C ASN A 380 14.74 -43.51 -19.16
N VAL A 381 14.75 -42.17 -19.25
CA VAL A 381 14.12 -41.45 -20.37
C VAL A 381 14.70 -41.86 -21.73
N VAL A 382 15.98 -42.26 -21.77
CA VAL A 382 16.66 -42.70 -23.00
C VAL A 382 16.13 -44.05 -23.43
N GLU A 383 16.02 -45.00 -22.50
CA GLU A 383 15.45 -46.32 -22.74
C GLU A 383 13.98 -46.23 -23.17
N HIS A 384 13.20 -45.34 -22.53
CA HIS A 384 11.84 -45.05 -22.95
C HIS A 384 11.75 -44.62 -24.42
N TYR A 385 12.65 -43.75 -24.89
CA TYR A 385 12.67 -43.32 -26.29
C TYR A 385 13.26 -44.36 -27.27
N LYS A 386 14.00 -45.35 -26.78
CA LYS A 386 14.40 -46.54 -27.53
C LYS A 386 13.30 -47.60 -27.62
N ASN A 387 12.08 -47.27 -27.16
CA ASN A 387 10.94 -48.18 -27.06
C ASN A 387 11.16 -49.33 -26.05
N ASN A 388 12.07 -49.15 -25.10
CA ASN A 388 12.28 -50.07 -23.99
C ASN A 388 11.56 -49.53 -22.74
N HIS A 389 10.41 -50.13 -22.43
CA HIS A 389 9.55 -49.68 -21.34
C HIS A 389 9.68 -50.50 -20.06
N THR A 390 10.70 -51.37 -19.94
CA THR A 390 10.87 -52.28 -18.80
C THR A 390 10.92 -51.54 -17.46
N LYS A 391 11.72 -50.48 -17.38
CA LYS A 391 11.94 -49.65 -16.17
C LYS A 391 11.05 -48.40 -16.09
N CYS A 392 10.02 -48.27 -16.92
CA CYS A 392 9.08 -47.14 -16.81
C CYS A 392 8.21 -47.27 -15.56
N HIS A 393 7.87 -46.13 -14.93
CA HIS A 393 7.03 -46.08 -13.74
C HIS A 393 5.67 -46.78 -13.98
N PRO A 394 5.10 -47.52 -13.01
CA PRO A 394 3.85 -48.28 -13.18
C PRO A 394 2.69 -47.43 -13.71
N ASP A 395 2.57 -46.19 -13.24
CA ASP A 395 1.50 -45.27 -13.69
C ASP A 395 1.74 -44.65 -15.07
N SER A 396 2.88 -44.94 -15.70
CA SER A 396 3.15 -44.45 -17.05
C SER A 396 2.14 -45.03 -18.04
N ARG A 397 1.71 -44.21 -19.00
CA ARG A 397 0.78 -44.66 -20.05
C ARG A 397 1.30 -45.90 -20.79
N CYS A 398 2.60 -46.00 -21.04
CA CYS A 398 3.23 -47.15 -21.71
C CYS A 398 3.16 -48.47 -20.92
N LYS A 399 2.78 -48.44 -19.64
CA LYS A 399 2.54 -49.63 -18.82
C LYS A 399 1.05 -49.94 -18.68
N ARG A 400 0.20 -48.91 -18.64
CA ARG A 400 -1.25 -49.04 -18.42
C ARG A 400 -2.06 -49.28 -19.69
N ASP A 401 -1.58 -48.78 -20.83
CA ASP A 401 -2.27 -48.86 -22.11
C ASP A 401 -1.76 -50.08 -22.90
N LEU A 402 -2.62 -51.09 -23.07
CA LEU A 402 -2.32 -52.31 -23.83
C LEU A 402 -1.96 -52.02 -25.29
N ASN A 403 -2.48 -50.92 -25.85
CA ASN A 403 -2.25 -50.49 -27.22
C ASN A 403 -1.37 -49.23 -27.26
N TYR A 404 -0.37 -49.14 -26.38
CA TYR A 404 0.52 -47.99 -26.33
C TYR A 404 1.33 -47.84 -27.62
N GLU A 405 1.09 -46.75 -28.34
CA GLU A 405 1.93 -46.30 -29.44
C GLU A 405 2.73 -45.05 -29.06
N PRO A 406 4.06 -45.03 -29.30
CA PRO A 406 4.88 -43.85 -29.11
C PRO A 406 4.40 -42.68 -29.99
N LYS A 407 3.97 -41.58 -29.36
CA LYS A 407 3.60 -40.34 -30.06
C LYS A 407 4.80 -39.58 -30.65
N ARG A 408 6.01 -39.96 -30.27
CA ARG A 408 7.27 -39.29 -30.63
C ARG A 408 8.16 -40.25 -31.37
N SER A 409 9.04 -39.70 -32.20
CA SER A 409 10.04 -40.48 -32.94
C SER A 409 10.87 -41.36 -31.99
N THR A 410 11.08 -42.62 -32.37
CA THR A 410 11.95 -43.52 -31.60
C THR A 410 13.42 -43.19 -31.88
N ILE A 411 14.26 -43.37 -30.86
CA ILE A 411 15.71 -43.23 -30.99
C ILE A 411 16.26 -44.58 -31.46
N ASN A 412 16.79 -44.61 -32.69
CA ASN A 412 17.47 -45.79 -33.24
C ASN A 412 18.90 -45.47 -33.71
N LYS A 413 19.28 -44.19 -33.81
CA LYS A 413 20.64 -43.78 -34.18
C LYS A 413 21.51 -43.69 -32.92
N PRO A 414 22.67 -44.37 -32.85
CA PRO A 414 23.58 -44.31 -31.69
C PRO A 414 24.03 -42.89 -31.33
N ILE A 415 24.12 -42.02 -32.34
CA ILE A 415 24.46 -40.60 -32.14
C ILE A 415 23.37 -39.87 -31.36
N ALA A 416 22.09 -40.13 -31.63
CA ALA A 416 20.97 -39.47 -30.93
C ALA A 416 20.93 -39.88 -29.46
N GLU A 417 21.15 -41.17 -29.18
CA GLU A 417 21.31 -41.69 -27.81
C GLU A 417 22.48 -41.01 -27.09
N LYS A 418 23.66 -40.95 -27.72
CA LYS A 418 24.85 -40.30 -27.15
C LYS A 418 24.62 -38.82 -26.86
N LEU A 419 23.93 -38.10 -27.74
CA LEU A 419 23.63 -36.67 -27.54
C LEU A 419 22.67 -36.46 -26.37
N LEU A 420 21.61 -37.27 -26.28
CA LEU A 420 20.63 -37.18 -25.18
C LEU A 420 21.26 -37.54 -23.83
N LEU A 421 21.99 -38.65 -23.74
CA LEU A 421 22.78 -39.01 -22.55
C LEU A 421 23.79 -37.91 -22.21
N GLY A 422 24.43 -37.33 -23.21
CA GLY A 422 25.33 -36.20 -23.05
C GLY A 422 24.67 -35.00 -22.40
N VAL A 423 23.42 -34.67 -22.77
CA VAL A 423 22.65 -33.60 -22.11
C VAL A 423 22.33 -33.97 -20.66
N ILE A 424 21.85 -35.19 -20.42
CA ILE A 424 21.48 -35.67 -19.08
C ILE A 424 22.68 -35.67 -18.15
N HIS A 425 23.78 -36.34 -18.51
CA HIS A 425 24.98 -36.43 -17.67
C HIS A 425 25.68 -35.09 -17.46
N LYS A 426 25.58 -34.15 -18.41
CA LYS A 426 26.14 -32.81 -18.25
C LYS A 426 25.25 -31.89 -17.42
N SER A 427 23.97 -32.23 -17.25
CA SER A 427 23.03 -31.44 -16.46
C SER A 427 23.49 -31.35 -15.00
N VAL A 428 23.18 -30.21 -14.38
CA VAL A 428 23.49 -29.99 -12.96
C VAL A 428 22.70 -30.93 -12.08
N ILE A 429 21.44 -31.19 -12.44
CA ILE A 429 20.53 -32.07 -11.70
C ILE A 429 21.11 -33.49 -11.63
N PHE A 430 21.70 -33.99 -12.72
CA PHE A 430 22.35 -35.30 -12.70
C PHE A 430 23.68 -35.30 -11.92
N LYS A 431 24.46 -34.22 -11.98
CA LYS A 431 25.77 -34.12 -11.32
C LYS A 431 25.69 -33.91 -9.81
N SER A 432 24.67 -33.19 -9.35
CA SER A 432 24.46 -32.84 -7.94
C SER A 432 23.00 -33.11 -7.56
N PRO A 433 22.53 -34.37 -7.64
CA PRO A 433 21.13 -34.74 -7.42
C PRO A 433 20.65 -34.35 -6.02
N ASP A 434 21.52 -34.44 -5.01
CA ASP A 434 21.23 -34.13 -3.61
C ASP A 434 20.68 -32.70 -3.43
N HIS A 435 21.04 -31.78 -4.32
CA HIS A 435 20.56 -30.40 -4.25
C HIS A 435 19.18 -30.19 -4.90
N PHE A 436 18.53 -31.24 -5.44
CA PHE A 436 17.24 -31.10 -6.14
C PHE A 436 16.19 -32.09 -5.66
N VAL A 437 16.56 -33.10 -4.85
CA VAL A 437 15.67 -34.20 -4.44
C VAL A 437 14.42 -33.75 -3.69
N LEU A 438 14.40 -32.56 -3.10
CA LEU A 438 13.22 -32.02 -2.40
C LEU A 438 12.32 -31.17 -3.30
N ALA A 439 12.65 -31.05 -4.59
CA ALA A 439 11.83 -30.35 -5.59
C ALA A 439 11.49 -28.88 -5.25
N ARG A 440 12.35 -28.19 -4.50
CA ARG A 440 12.13 -26.80 -4.07
C ARG A 440 12.18 -25.83 -5.26
N ASP A 441 11.45 -24.72 -5.12
CA ASP A 441 11.45 -23.59 -6.05
C ASP A 441 11.50 -22.26 -5.28
N THR A 442 12.00 -21.21 -5.93
CA THR A 442 12.22 -19.89 -5.32
C THR A 442 11.21 -18.86 -5.83
N SER A 443 10.03 -19.30 -6.26
CA SER A 443 9.04 -18.43 -6.95
C SER A 443 8.51 -17.28 -6.09
N TYR A 444 8.44 -17.45 -4.77
CA TYR A 444 8.09 -16.37 -3.84
C TYR A 444 9.15 -15.28 -3.78
N VAL A 445 10.43 -15.64 -3.89
CA VAL A 445 11.51 -14.66 -3.90
C VAL A 445 11.50 -13.84 -5.19
N GLU A 446 11.21 -14.47 -6.34
CA GLU A 446 10.98 -13.73 -7.60
C GLU A 446 9.76 -12.80 -7.51
N SER A 447 8.69 -13.25 -6.84
CA SER A 447 7.50 -12.44 -6.61
C SER A 447 7.77 -11.25 -5.68
N PHE A 448 8.55 -11.44 -4.61
CA PHE A 448 9.01 -10.36 -3.74
C PHE A 448 9.90 -9.36 -4.49
N ASN A 449 10.79 -9.84 -5.36
CA ASN A 449 11.61 -8.99 -6.22
C ASN A 449 10.77 -8.08 -7.14
N ASN A 450 9.56 -8.50 -7.53
CA ASN A 450 8.61 -7.65 -8.25
C ASN A 450 8.00 -6.58 -7.34
N THR A 451 7.66 -6.93 -6.10
CA THR A 451 7.20 -5.96 -5.08
C THR A 451 8.26 -4.91 -4.78
N MET A 452 9.52 -5.31 -4.65
CA MET A 452 10.66 -4.40 -4.50
C MET A 452 10.73 -3.36 -5.63
N ASN A 453 10.36 -3.71 -6.86
CA ASN A 453 10.39 -2.74 -7.97
C ASN A 453 9.37 -1.60 -7.82
N MET A 454 8.31 -1.76 -7.03
CA MET A 454 7.35 -0.70 -6.74
C MET A 454 7.99 0.43 -5.92
N PHE A 455 8.85 0.07 -4.99
CA PHE A 455 9.49 1.03 -4.06
C PHE A 455 10.87 1.43 -4.53
N GLN A 456 11.57 0.56 -5.24
CA GLN A 456 12.98 0.71 -5.55
C GLN A 456 13.29 0.15 -6.94
N ASP A 457 13.01 0.92 -8.00
CA ASP A 457 13.28 0.49 -9.38
C ASP A 457 14.77 0.19 -9.62
N LYS A 458 15.09 -0.96 -10.26
CA LYS A 458 16.47 -1.39 -10.57
C LYS A 458 17.26 -0.40 -11.44
N ARG A 459 16.57 0.49 -12.16
CA ARG A 459 17.15 1.45 -13.09
C ARG A 459 17.61 2.73 -12.42
N ILE A 460 17.27 2.94 -11.15
CA ILE A 460 17.50 4.18 -10.43
C ILE A 460 18.54 3.95 -9.35
N VAL A 461 19.46 4.90 -9.25
CA VAL A 461 20.49 4.92 -8.23
C VAL A 461 19.96 5.68 -7.03
N PHE A 462 19.92 5.02 -5.88
CA PHE A 462 19.48 5.62 -4.62
C PHE A 462 20.70 5.90 -3.72
N SER A 463 20.55 6.85 -2.80
CA SER A 463 21.45 6.90 -1.64
C SER A 463 21.18 5.71 -0.74
N ASP A 464 22.14 5.33 0.09
CA ASP A 464 22.06 4.09 0.88
C ASP A 464 20.86 4.13 1.82
N ALA A 465 20.62 5.27 2.49
CA ALA A 465 19.45 5.47 3.33
C ALA A 465 18.12 5.36 2.56
N ASN A 466 18.03 5.90 1.34
CA ASN A 466 16.83 5.78 0.50
C ASN A 466 16.63 4.34 0.03
N TYR A 467 17.71 3.66 -0.34
CA TYR A 467 17.70 2.28 -0.76
C TYR A 467 17.16 1.39 0.37
N ASN A 468 17.74 1.51 1.57
CA ASN A 468 17.32 0.73 2.74
C ASN A 468 15.87 1.02 3.12
N THR A 469 15.49 2.29 3.29
CA THR A 469 14.12 2.68 3.68
C THR A 469 13.07 2.15 2.70
N ARG A 470 13.37 2.18 1.39
CA ARG A 470 12.47 1.65 0.35
C ARG A 470 12.41 0.12 0.35
N ALA A 471 13.52 -0.56 0.65
CA ALA A 471 13.54 -2.01 0.85
C ALA A 471 12.70 -2.41 2.08
N CYS A 472 12.84 -1.70 3.20
CA CYS A 472 12.04 -1.89 4.41
C CYS A 472 10.53 -1.71 4.12
N LEU A 473 10.13 -0.66 3.40
CA LEU A 473 8.73 -0.46 2.99
C LEU A 473 8.21 -1.60 2.10
N ALA A 474 9.04 -2.12 1.20
CA ALA A 474 8.66 -3.26 0.36
C ALA A 474 8.46 -4.54 1.19
N VAL A 475 9.27 -4.75 2.24
CA VAL A 475 9.12 -5.85 3.19
C VAL A 475 7.81 -5.72 3.98
N CYS A 476 7.54 -4.55 4.59
CA CYS A 476 6.27 -4.32 5.28
C CYS A 476 5.07 -4.55 4.35
N HIS A 477 5.15 -4.06 3.11
CA HIS A 477 4.08 -4.26 2.13
C HIS A 477 3.91 -5.74 1.76
N TRP A 478 5.01 -6.48 1.56
CA TRP A 478 4.97 -7.90 1.24
C TRP A 478 4.40 -8.73 2.38
N ASN A 479 4.94 -8.59 3.60
CA ASN A 479 4.53 -9.37 4.77
C ASN A 479 3.04 -9.18 5.10
N GLU A 480 2.49 -7.99 4.83
CA GLU A 480 1.06 -7.73 5.00
C GLU A 480 0.18 -8.35 3.89
N ASN A 481 0.72 -8.55 2.68
CA ASN A 481 -0.10 -8.84 1.48
C ASN A 481 0.22 -10.16 0.76
N VAL A 482 1.28 -10.87 1.15
CA VAL A 482 1.58 -12.21 0.61
C VAL A 482 0.42 -13.15 0.91
N ASP A 483 0.11 -14.03 -0.05
CA ASP A 483 -1.00 -14.99 0.02
C ASP A 483 -2.38 -14.43 0.33
N ARG A 484 -2.58 -13.14 0.10
CA ARG A 484 -3.90 -12.51 0.19
C ARG A 484 -4.93 -13.30 -0.63
N GLY A 485 -6.13 -13.45 -0.05
CA GLY A 485 -7.22 -14.19 -0.69
C GLY A 485 -7.64 -13.61 -2.05
N PHE A 486 -8.33 -14.40 -2.86
CA PHE A 486 -8.90 -14.00 -4.14
C PHE A 486 -10.44 -14.05 -4.10
N THR A 487 -11.09 -13.18 -4.87
CA THR A 487 -12.57 -13.08 -4.93
C THR A 487 -13.15 -13.96 -6.03
N SER A 488 -12.41 -14.21 -7.10
CA SER A 488 -12.83 -15.05 -8.21
C SER A 488 -11.64 -15.60 -8.99
N ILE A 489 -11.89 -16.60 -9.83
CA ILE A 489 -10.94 -17.15 -10.79
C ILE A 489 -11.48 -16.86 -12.18
N TRP A 490 -10.76 -16.05 -12.95
CA TRP A 490 -11.09 -15.76 -14.33
C TRP A 490 -10.38 -16.78 -15.25
N ASN A 491 -11.14 -17.52 -16.05
CA ASN A 491 -10.62 -18.51 -17.00
C ASN A 491 -10.63 -17.94 -18.42
N PRO A 492 -9.57 -17.25 -18.87
CA PRO A 492 -9.51 -16.81 -20.26
C PRO A 492 -9.36 -18.01 -21.20
N GLU A 493 -10.20 -18.07 -22.23
CA GLU A 493 -9.95 -18.95 -23.38
C GLU A 493 -8.69 -18.46 -24.12
N ARG A 494 -7.55 -19.09 -23.83
CA ARG A 494 -6.29 -18.78 -24.51
C ARG A 494 -6.14 -19.65 -25.75
N ARG A 495 -6.48 -19.10 -26.93
CA ARG A 495 -6.27 -19.78 -28.22
C ARG A 495 -4.83 -20.29 -28.41
N ASN A 496 -3.84 -19.57 -27.88
CA ASN A 496 -2.40 -19.93 -27.98
C ASN A 496 -1.92 -20.91 -26.89
N ALA A 497 -2.76 -21.20 -25.89
CA ALA A 497 -2.46 -22.14 -24.82
C ALA A 497 -3.74 -22.91 -24.42
N PRO A 498 -4.33 -23.70 -25.34
CA PRO A 498 -5.64 -24.32 -25.14
C PRO A 498 -5.65 -25.36 -24.00
N ARG A 499 -4.49 -25.82 -23.55
CA ARG A 499 -4.31 -26.71 -22.38
C ARG A 499 -4.15 -25.97 -21.06
N SER A 500 -4.19 -24.64 -21.06
CA SER A 500 -4.09 -23.82 -19.85
C SER A 500 -5.39 -23.92 -19.05
N MET A 501 -5.49 -24.95 -18.20
CA MET A 501 -6.63 -25.10 -17.28
C MET A 501 -6.52 -24.22 -16.02
N LYS A 502 -5.41 -23.49 -15.85
CA LYS A 502 -5.22 -22.59 -14.70
C LYS A 502 -5.85 -21.23 -14.99
N GLY A 503 -6.96 -20.95 -14.30
CA GLY A 503 -7.52 -19.61 -14.25
C GLY A 503 -6.61 -18.61 -13.57
N LYS A 504 -6.79 -17.33 -13.93
CA LYS A 504 -6.15 -16.20 -13.31
C LYS A 504 -6.95 -15.79 -12.07
N LYS A 505 -6.31 -15.82 -10.89
CA LYS A 505 -6.90 -15.36 -9.64
C LYS A 505 -7.08 -13.83 -9.66
N ASN A 506 -8.28 -13.37 -9.29
CA ASN A 506 -8.56 -11.96 -9.01
C ASN A 506 -8.42 -11.71 -7.52
N TYR A 507 -7.28 -11.18 -7.11
CA TYR A 507 -6.94 -10.99 -5.69
C TYR A 507 -7.76 -9.88 -5.04
N LYS A 508 -8.01 -10.02 -3.73
CA LYS A 508 -8.55 -8.93 -2.89
C LYS A 508 -7.61 -7.71 -2.95
N SER A 509 -8.16 -6.51 -2.72
CA SER A 509 -7.36 -5.29 -2.65
C SER A 509 -6.27 -5.40 -1.58
N PRO A 510 -5.06 -4.87 -1.83
CA PRO A 510 -4.02 -4.88 -0.81
C PRO A 510 -4.44 -4.02 0.38
N SER A 511 -4.01 -4.41 1.57
CA SER A 511 -4.09 -3.57 2.76
C SER A 511 -2.78 -2.79 2.97
N TYR A 512 -2.88 -1.72 3.76
CA TYR A 512 -1.79 -0.78 4.00
C TYR A 512 -1.70 -0.36 5.47
N SER A 513 -1.93 -1.31 6.38
CA SER A 513 -1.86 -1.10 7.83
C SER A 513 -0.49 -0.59 8.27
N TYR A 514 0.60 -1.09 7.65
CA TYR A 514 1.97 -0.63 7.92
C TYR A 514 2.12 0.88 7.74
N ARG A 515 1.43 1.48 6.75
CA ARG A 515 1.46 2.94 6.55
C ARG A 515 0.85 3.68 7.74
N ASN A 516 -0.27 3.17 8.25
CA ASN A 516 -0.93 3.76 9.41
C ASN A 516 -0.07 3.62 10.67
N ASN A 517 0.61 2.49 10.85
CA ASN A 517 1.50 2.28 11.99
C ASN A 517 2.70 3.23 11.96
N ILE A 518 3.37 3.37 10.81
CA ILE A 518 4.46 4.33 10.62
C ILE A 518 4.00 5.76 10.93
N TRP A 519 2.82 6.14 10.45
CA TRP A 519 2.25 7.45 10.77
C TRP A 519 1.99 7.64 12.26
N LYS A 520 1.42 6.63 12.93
CA LYS A 520 1.17 6.68 14.38
C LYS A 520 2.48 6.84 15.15
N ARG A 521 3.52 6.07 14.81
CA ARG A 521 4.86 6.19 15.40
C ARG A 521 5.43 7.60 15.23
N GLN A 522 5.33 8.14 14.01
CA GLN A 522 5.75 9.50 13.71
C GLN A 522 5.03 10.52 14.58
N ILE A 523 3.69 10.47 14.62
CA ILE A 523 2.88 11.42 15.40
C ILE A 523 3.17 11.28 16.89
N ASN A 524 3.20 10.06 17.44
CA ASN A 524 3.51 9.86 18.86
C ASN A 524 4.86 10.49 19.24
N SER A 525 5.88 10.33 18.40
CA SER A 525 7.20 10.93 18.66
C SER A 525 7.26 12.47 18.58
N ILE A 526 6.20 13.12 18.08
CA ILE A 526 6.08 14.58 18.03
C ILE A 526 5.35 15.11 19.28
N TYR A 527 4.55 14.27 19.94
CA TYR A 527 3.79 14.61 21.14
C TYR A 527 4.42 14.12 22.45
N LEU A 528 5.41 13.23 22.36
CA LEU A 528 6.37 12.91 23.43
C LEU A 528 7.49 13.95 23.43
#